data_AF-A0A0D2QQF8-F1
#
_entry.id   AF-A0A0D2QQF8-F1
#
_cell.length_a   1.000
_cell.length_b   1.000
_cell.length_c   1.000
_cell.angle_alpha   90.00
_cell.angle_beta   90.00
_cell.angle_gamma   90.00
#
_symmetry.space_group_name_H-M   'P 1'
#
loop_
_entity.id
_entity.type
_entity.pdbx_description
1 polymer ?
#
loop_
_entity_poly.entity_id
_entity_poly.type
_entity_poly.pdbx_seq_one_letter_code
_entity_poly.pdbx_strand_id
1 'polypeptide(L)' 'RSIEFASKFPEQILDKVQLQRFLGSLNYVIEFYTSLSKLCKPLYDRLKKNPQPWTNNHTDIITQIKK' A
#
# COMPACT_ATOMS: atom_id res chain seq x y z
N ARG A 1 7.45 -12.77 -9.37
CA ARG A 1 6.01 -12.71 -9.74
C ARG A 1 5.22 -11.67 -8.94
N SER A 2 5.31 -11.65 -7.60
CA SER A 2 4.49 -10.70 -6.81
C SER A 2 5.13 -9.35 -6.52
N ILE A 3 6.47 -9.28 -6.47
CA ILE A 3 7.19 -8.01 -6.29
C ILE A 3 7.17 -7.17 -7.59
N GLU A 4 7.22 -7.81 -8.76
CA GLU A 4 7.07 -7.12 -10.07
C GLU A 4 5.75 -6.34 -10.21
N PHE A 5 4.71 -6.74 -9.48
CA PHE A 5 3.43 -6.04 -9.51
C PHE A 5 3.54 -4.66 -8.84
N ALA A 6 4.26 -4.57 -7.72
CA ALA A 6 4.46 -3.31 -7.00
C ALA A 6 5.18 -2.27 -7.87
N SER A 7 6.10 -2.70 -8.74
CA SER A 7 6.81 -1.83 -9.69
C SER A 7 5.91 -1.15 -10.72
N LYS A 8 4.69 -1.66 -10.96
CA LYS A 8 3.72 -1.08 -11.91
C LYS A 8 2.93 0.09 -11.32
N PHE A 9 3.06 0.35 -10.03
CA PHE A 9 2.34 1.42 -9.34
C PHE A 9 3.23 2.65 -9.18
N PRO A 10 2.67 3.87 -9.25
CA PRO A 10 3.40 5.09 -8.89
C PRO A 10 3.78 5.07 -7.40
N GLU A 11 4.73 5.92 -6.99
CA GLU A 11 5.10 6.08 -5.58
C GLU A 11 4.01 6.78 -4.78
N GLN A 12 3.21 7.61 -5.45
CA GLN A 12 2.03 8.25 -4.89
C GLN A 12 0.76 7.69 -5.50
N ILE A 13 -0.09 7.07 -4.68
CA ILE A 13 -1.36 6.49 -5.10
C ILE A 13 -2.51 7.35 -4.54
N LEU A 14 -2.88 8.37 -5.30
CA LEU A 14 -3.96 9.29 -4.93
C LEU A 14 -5.34 8.68 -5.19
N ASP A 15 -5.47 7.88 -6.25
CA ASP A 15 -6.72 7.22 -6.62
C ASP A 15 -7.06 6.06 -5.68
N LYS A 16 -8.29 6.03 -5.19
CA LYS A 16 -8.76 5.02 -4.24
C LYS A 16 -8.82 3.63 -4.88
N VAL A 17 -9.26 3.53 -6.13
CA VAL A 17 -9.38 2.24 -6.83
C VAL A 17 -7.99 1.64 -7.06
N GLN A 18 -7.04 2.48 -7.45
CA GLN A 18 -5.65 2.07 -7.61
C GLN A 18 -5.03 1.62 -6.28
N LEU A 19 -5.32 2.30 -5.17
CA LEU A 19 -4.86 1.91 -3.83
C LEU A 19 -5.45 0.57 -3.40
N GLN A 20 -6.74 0.33 -3.68
CA GLN A 20 -7.38 -0.96 -3.42
C GLN A 20 -6.73 -2.09 -4.21
N ARG A 21 -6.42 -1.88 -5.49
CA ARG A 21 -5.72 -2.87 -6.32
C ARG A 21 -4.32 -3.17 -5.80
N PHE A 22 -3.59 -2.14 -5.39
CA PHE A 22 -2.26 -2.28 -4.78
C PHE A 22 -2.33 -3.14 -3.51
N LEU A 23 -3.19 -2.78 -2.56
CA LEU A 23 -3.35 -3.53 -1.31
C LEU A 23 -3.91 -4.94 -1.53
N GLY A 24 -4.82 -5.12 -2.48
CA GLY A 24 -5.35 -6.43 -2.86
C GLY A 24 -4.28 -7.39 -3.38
N SER A 25 -3.30 -6.88 -4.13
CA SER A 25 -2.16 -7.69 -4.57
C SER A 25 -1.21 -8.10 -3.45
N LEU A 26 -1.13 -7.29 -2.40
CA LEU A 26 -0.29 -7.54 -1.23
C LEU A 26 -0.99 -8.40 -0.19
N ASN A 27 -2.31 -8.61 -0.30
CA ASN A 27 -3.11 -9.29 0.70
C ASN A 27 -2.55 -10.68 1.03
N TYR A 28 -2.13 -11.44 0.01
CA TYR A 28 -1.57 -12.77 0.23
C TYR A 28 -0.20 -12.71 0.95
N VAL A 29 0.59 -11.65 0.82
CA VAL A 29 1.91 -11.50 1.50
C VAL A 29 1.73 -11.04 2.93
N ILE A 30 0.78 -10.14 3.16
CA ILE A 30 0.51 -9.52 4.46
C ILE A 30 0.13 -10.56 5.52
N GLU A 31 -0.50 -11.67 5.12
CA GLU A 31 -0.83 -12.79 6.01
C GLU A 31 0.41 -13.51 6.56
N PHE A 32 1.54 -13.50 5.84
CA PHE A 32 2.78 -14.16 6.26
C PHE A 32 3.71 -13.24 7.07
N TYR A 33 3.55 -11.92 6.96
CA TYR A 33 4.43 -10.94 7.59
C TYR A 33 3.67 -9.93 8.44
N THR A 34 3.61 -10.17 9.75
CA THR A 34 2.95 -9.29 10.72
C THR A 34 3.54 -7.87 10.74
N SER A 35 4.84 -7.73 10.44
CA SER A 35 5.51 -6.44 10.28
C SER A 35 4.97 -5.66 9.08
N LEU A 36 4.74 -6.34 7.96
CA LEU A 36 4.17 -5.74 6.75
C LEU A 36 2.72 -5.29 6.96
N SER A 37 1.92 -6.09 7.69
CA SER A 37 0.56 -5.70 8.08
C SER A 37 0.54 -4.37 8.84
N LYS A 38 1.44 -4.21 9.81
CA LYS A 38 1.59 -2.95 10.57
C LYS A 38 2.02 -1.79 9.68
N LEU A 39 2.96 -2.04 8.76
CA LEU A 39 3.45 -1.04 7.81
C LEU A 39 2.36 -0.56 6.85
N CYS A 40 1.51 -1.47 6.34
CA CYS A 40 0.42 -1.16 5.42
C CYS A 40 -0.80 -0.51 6.09
N LYS A 41 -0.88 -0.49 7.43
CA LYS A 41 -2.03 0.04 8.18
C LYS A 41 -2.44 1.47 7.76
N PRO A 42 -1.51 2.44 7.59
CA PRO A 42 -1.86 3.78 7.13
C PRO A 42 -2.44 3.79 5.70
N LEU A 43 -2.01 2.86 4.85
CA LEU A 43 -2.57 2.70 3.50
C LEU A 43 -4.01 2.14 3.56
N TYR A 44 -4.31 1.20 4.46
CA TYR A 44 -5.68 0.73 4.68
C TYR A 44 -6.59 1.80 5.29
N ASP A 45 -6.07 2.66 6.17
CA ASP A 45 -6.84 3.77 6.75
C ASP A 45 -7.34 4.75 5.67
N ARG A 46 -6.60 4.92 4.58
CA ARG A 46 -7.02 5.70 3.40
C ARG A 46 -8.20 5.09 2.63
N LEU A 47 -8.55 3.82 2.85
CA LEU A 47 -9.72 3.20 2.22
C LEU A 47 -11.03 3.48 2.95
N LYS A 48 -10.95 3.99 4.20
CA LYS A 48 -12.10 4.32 5.04
C LYS A 48 -12.92 5.48 4.47
N LYS A 49 -14.08 5.75 5.07
CA LYS A 49 -15.02 6.82 4.63
C LYS A 49 -14.39 8.22 4.67
N ASN A 50 -13.57 8.51 5.69
CA ASN A 50 -12.84 9.77 5.83
C ASN A 50 -11.33 9.51 5.76
N PRO A 51 -10.74 9.48 4.55
CA PRO A 51 -9.32 9.20 4.40
C PRO A 51 -8.48 10.38 4.88
N GLN A 52 -7.34 10.07 5.51
CA GLN A 52 -6.33 11.08 5.76
C GLN A 52 -5.70 11.55 4.43
N PRO A 53 -5.26 12.81 4.34
CA PRO A 53 -4.54 13.31 3.17
C PRO A 53 -3.27 12.48 2.93
N TRP A 54 -2.84 12.41 1.66
CA TRP A 54 -1.60 11.73 1.33
C TRP A 54 -0.41 12.51 1.91
N THR A 55 0.32 11.86 2.81
CA THR A 55 1.54 12.37 3.43
C THR A 55 2.78 11.62 2.94
N ASN A 56 3.96 12.19 3.15
CA ASN A 56 5.26 11.60 2.80
C ASN A 56 5.45 10.19 3.39
N ASN A 57 4.85 9.92 4.55
CA ASN A 57 4.87 8.59 5.17
C ASN A 57 4.26 7.50 4.27
N HIS A 58 3.20 7.82 3.52
CA HIS A 58 2.59 6.86 2.59
C HIS A 58 3.52 6.55 1.42
N THR A 59 4.20 7.57 0.88
CA THR A 59 5.18 7.41 -0.19
C THR A 59 6.36 6.55 0.27
N ASP A 60 6.84 6.77 1.49
CA ASP A 60 7.92 6.00 2.09
C ASP A 60 7.53 4.52 2.24
N ILE A 61 6.33 4.23 2.73
CA ILE A 61 5.79 2.86 2.81
C ILE A 61 5.75 2.18 1.44
N ILE A 62 5.22 2.86 0.41
CA ILE A 62 5.17 2.30 -0.96
C ILE A 62 6.58 1.99 -1.46
N THR A 63 7.54 2.88 -1.17
CA THR A 63 8.95 2.71 -1.56
C THR A 63 9.60 1.54 -0.84
N GLN A 64 9.32 1.36 0.45
CA GLN A 64 9.80 0.22 1.23
C GLN A 64 9.25 -1.11 0.71
N ILE A 65 7.99 -1.15 0.27
CA ILE A 65 7.35 -2.37 -0.26
C ILE A 65 7.89 -2.73 -1.66
N LYS A 66 8.33 -1.72 -2.43
CA LYS A 66 8.91 -1.91 -3.77
C LYS A 66 10.38 -2.37 -3.73
N LYS A 67 11.11 -2.07 -2.65
CA LYS A 67 12.51 -2.50 -2.44
C LYS A 67 12.58 -3.98 -2.13
#